data_AF-A0A382KZS5-F1
#
_entry.id   AF-A0A382KZS5-F1
#
_cell.length_a   1.000
_cell.length_b   1.000
_cell.length_c   1.000
_cell.angle_alpha   90.00
_cell.angle_beta   90.00
_cell.angle_gamma   90.00
#
_symmetry.space_group_name_H-M   'P 1'
#
loop_
_entity.id
_entity.type
_entity.pdbx_description
1 polymer ?
#
loop_
_entity_poly.entity_id
_entity_poly.type
_entity_poly.pdbx_seq_one_letter_code
_entity_poly.pdbx_strand_id
1 'polypeptide(L)'
;MKVRTSAEHAATTGRFCPPTYPITSQAVTNPVENPYDFVLEVLQRSSTTTLTDQAEVATRLQALQPALRALRQAYKNPTVSAAYEGDNTEAYLLAYVPHYINQALRALHVAEPVDDALRLETYRAGFFCSGPGPEAVALVEHLLRRRSRQELEFHFLDRASDDWSRIREELLTVGCQRRWSPAIDIQAHTFDLLDRAGFR
;
A
#
# COMPACT_ATOMS: atom_id res chain seq x y z
N MET A 1 -37.07 10.42 -39.41
CA MET A 1 -35.84 10.95 -38.78
C MET A 1 -35.34 9.88 -37.81
N LYS A 2 -34.30 9.13 -38.19
CA LYS A 2 -33.79 7.97 -37.44
C LYS A 2 -32.76 8.45 -36.41
N VAL A 3 -33.04 8.19 -35.13
CA VAL A 3 -32.08 8.36 -34.03
C VAL A 3 -31.09 7.19 -34.09
N ARG A 4 -29.81 7.50 -34.27
CA ARG A 4 -28.71 6.53 -34.10
C ARG A 4 -28.25 6.58 -32.65
N THR A 5 -28.39 5.46 -31.97
CA THR A 5 -27.68 5.11 -30.73
C THR A 5 -26.28 4.58 -31.08
N SER A 6 -25.26 5.11 -30.41
CA SER A 6 -23.89 4.56 -30.35
C SER A 6 -23.51 4.62 -28.86
N ALA A 7 -23.79 3.61 -28.05
CA ALA A 7 -22.95 2.43 -27.83
C ALA A 7 -21.66 2.42 -28.66
N GLU A 8 -20.57 2.89 -28.05
CA GLU A 8 -19.19 2.40 -28.21
C GLU A 8 -18.28 3.34 -27.42
N HIS A 9 -17.86 2.90 -26.23
CA HIS A 9 -16.57 3.16 -25.56
C HIS A 9 -16.65 2.45 -24.19
N ALA A 10 -16.80 1.13 -24.22
CA ALA A 10 -16.51 0.29 -23.06
C ALA A 10 -15.00 0.08 -23.03
N ALA A 11 -14.28 1.04 -22.43
CA ALA A 11 -12.91 0.83 -22.02
C ALA A 11 -12.93 -0.10 -20.79
N THR A 12 -12.21 -1.19 -20.91
CA THR A 12 -12.04 -2.30 -19.97
C THR A 12 -11.58 -1.79 -18.59
N THR A 13 -12.53 -1.43 -17.72
CA THR A 13 -12.28 -1.32 -16.29
C THR A 13 -12.41 -2.72 -15.71
N GLY A 14 -11.28 -3.38 -15.55
CA GLY A 14 -11.21 -4.63 -14.79
C GLY A 14 -11.62 -4.33 -13.35
N ARG A 15 -12.90 -4.51 -13.02
CA ARG A 15 -13.35 -4.59 -11.63
C ARG A 15 -12.67 -5.80 -11.01
N PHE A 16 -11.68 -5.55 -10.17
CA PHE A 16 -11.13 -6.58 -9.30
C PHE A 16 -12.17 -6.87 -8.22
N CYS A 17 -12.81 -8.04 -8.30
CA CYS A 17 -13.51 -8.61 -7.16
C CYS A 17 -12.47 -9.37 -6.34
N PRO A 18 -12.12 -8.93 -5.12
CA PRO A 18 -11.22 -9.71 -4.30
C PRO A 18 -11.88 -11.05 -3.96
N PRO A 19 -11.14 -12.17 -3.97
CA PRO A 19 -11.65 -13.42 -3.47
C PRO A 19 -12.13 -13.25 -2.02
N THR A 20 -13.36 -13.67 -1.73
CA THR A 20 -13.87 -13.78 -0.36
C THR A 20 -13.07 -14.85 0.37
N TYR A 21 -12.07 -14.42 1.13
CA TYR A 21 -11.37 -15.30 2.05
C TYR A 21 -12.24 -15.53 3.29
N PRO A 22 -12.47 -16.78 3.72
CA PRO A 22 -13.00 -17.02 5.06
C PRO A 22 -12.05 -16.36 6.06
N ILE A 23 -12.60 -15.60 7.00
CA ILE A 23 -11.86 -15.03 8.12
C ILE A 23 -11.40 -16.20 8.99
N THR A 24 -10.28 -16.83 8.64
CA THR A 24 -9.57 -17.73 9.55
C THR A 24 -9.01 -16.88 10.68
N SER A 25 -9.32 -17.28 11.91
CA SER A 25 -8.86 -16.72 13.19
C SER A 25 -7.33 -16.82 13.38
N GLN A 26 -6.54 -16.41 12.39
CA GLN A 26 -5.15 -16.04 12.61
C GLN A 26 -5.15 -14.60 13.09
N ALA A 27 -4.52 -14.34 14.24
CA ALA A 27 -4.34 -13.00 14.75
C ALA A 27 -3.64 -12.16 13.67
N VAL A 28 -4.31 -11.12 13.16
CA VAL A 28 -3.70 -10.24 12.15
C VAL A 28 -2.60 -9.44 12.81
N THR A 29 -1.36 -9.60 12.32
CA THR A 29 -0.19 -8.94 12.89
C THR A 29 -0.39 -7.43 12.94
N ASN A 30 -0.23 -6.83 14.12
CA ASN A 30 -0.40 -5.39 14.29
C ASN A 30 0.82 -4.63 13.75
N PRO A 31 0.66 -3.77 12.71
CA PRO A 31 1.76 -3.08 12.07
C PRO A 31 2.45 -2.04 12.97
N VAL A 32 1.81 -1.63 14.07
CA VAL A 32 2.34 -0.65 15.02
C VAL A 32 3.02 -1.34 16.21
N GLU A 33 2.39 -2.38 16.75
CA GLU A 33 2.91 -3.09 17.93
C GLU A 33 4.04 -4.06 17.55
N ASN A 34 3.90 -4.75 16.41
CA ASN A 34 4.85 -5.75 15.93
C ASN A 34 5.26 -5.43 14.48
N PRO A 35 5.94 -4.30 14.24
CA PRO A 35 6.17 -3.79 12.89
C PRO A 35 7.01 -4.72 12.02
N TYR A 36 7.99 -5.42 12.61
CA TYR A 36 8.85 -6.33 11.86
C TYR A 36 8.17 -7.67 11.57
N ASP A 37 7.40 -8.22 12.51
CA ASP A 37 6.57 -9.40 12.23
C ASP A 37 5.56 -9.10 11.13
N PHE A 38 4.99 -7.90 11.13
CA PHE A 38 4.07 -7.44 10.09
C PHE A 38 4.73 -7.39 8.71
N VAL A 39 5.89 -6.74 8.55
CA VAL A 39 6.54 -6.70 7.23
C VAL A 39 7.17 -8.03 6.83
N LEU A 40 7.50 -8.91 7.77
CA LEU A 40 7.89 -10.29 7.47
C LEU A 40 6.71 -11.11 6.94
N GLU A 41 5.51 -10.95 7.52
CA GLU A 41 4.29 -11.57 6.97
C GLU A 41 4.05 -11.10 5.52
N VAL A 42 4.17 -9.79 5.26
CA VAL A 42 4.03 -9.23 3.91
C VAL A 42 5.12 -9.78 2.97
N LEU A 43 6.37 -9.90 3.44
CA LEU A 43 7.46 -10.49 2.67
C LEU A 43 7.17 -11.95 2.29
N GLN A 44 6.73 -12.76 3.26
CA GLN A 44 6.42 -14.18 3.04
C GLN A 44 5.31 -14.37 2.02
N ARG A 45 4.31 -13.48 2.03
CA ARG A 45 3.16 -13.54 1.11
C ARG A 45 3.49 -13.04 -0.29
N SER A 46 4.34 -12.01 -0.38
CA SER A 46 4.75 -11.45 -1.67
C SER A 46 5.85 -12.26 -2.35
N SER A 47 6.63 -13.04 -1.60
CA SER A 47 7.74 -13.81 -2.16
C SER A 47 7.26 -14.87 -3.17
N THR A 48 8.00 -15.00 -4.26
CA THR A 48 7.80 -16.09 -5.23
C THR A 48 8.28 -17.44 -4.72
N THR A 49 9.10 -17.44 -3.67
CA THR A 49 9.58 -18.64 -2.98
C THR A 49 8.85 -18.76 -1.65
N THR A 50 8.27 -19.91 -1.36
CA THR A 50 7.64 -20.16 -0.07
C THR A 50 8.69 -20.04 1.04
N LEU A 51 8.54 -19.08 1.94
CA LEU A 51 9.41 -18.89 3.11
C LEU A 51 8.74 -19.54 4.32
N THR A 52 8.95 -20.84 4.48
CA THR A 52 8.23 -21.70 5.43
C THR A 52 8.91 -21.82 6.79
N ASP A 53 10.24 -21.63 6.85
CA ASP A 53 10.99 -21.74 8.09
C ASP A 53 11.95 -20.55 8.35
N GLN A 54 12.51 -20.52 9.57
CA GLN A 54 13.40 -19.45 10.01
C GLN A 54 14.72 -19.41 9.23
N ALA A 55 15.21 -20.55 8.73
CA ALA A 55 16.45 -20.62 7.97
C ALA A 55 16.24 -20.00 6.58
N GLU A 56 15.14 -20.31 5.91
CA GLU A 56 14.75 -19.73 4.63
C GLU A 56 14.56 -18.21 4.73
N VAL A 57 13.89 -17.73 5.78
CA VAL A 57 13.76 -16.30 6.06
C VAL A 57 15.15 -15.67 6.26
N ALA A 58 16.01 -16.27 7.09
CA ALA A 58 17.36 -15.75 7.32
C ALA A 58 18.19 -15.68 6.03
N THR A 59 18.12 -16.71 5.17
CA THR A 59 18.77 -16.72 3.86
C THR A 59 18.22 -15.62 2.95
N ARG A 60 16.90 -15.41 2.91
CA ARG A 60 16.31 -14.31 2.12
C ARG A 60 16.76 -12.96 2.63
N LEU A 61 16.77 -12.73 3.94
CA LEU A 61 17.24 -11.49 4.54
C LEU A 61 18.71 -11.21 4.22
N GLN A 62 19.56 -12.24 4.20
CA GLN A 62 20.95 -12.11 3.76
C GLN A 62 21.05 -11.75 2.28
N ALA A 63 20.25 -12.40 1.43
CA ALA A 63 20.20 -12.14 -0.01
C ALA A 63 19.74 -10.71 -0.35
N LEU A 64 18.90 -10.09 0.49
CA LEU A 64 18.42 -8.71 0.30
C LEU A 64 19.45 -7.62 0.69
N GLN A 65 20.57 -7.98 1.35
CA GLN A 65 21.56 -6.98 1.78
C GLN A 65 22.15 -6.13 0.64
N PRO A 66 22.50 -6.68 -0.55
CA PRO A 66 22.99 -5.87 -1.66
C PRO A 66 21.96 -4.86 -2.16
N ALA A 67 20.70 -5.26 -2.30
CA ALA A 67 19.59 -4.37 -2.68
C ALA A 67 19.41 -3.23 -1.66
N LEU A 68 19.46 -3.55 -0.36
CA LEU A 68 19.42 -2.54 0.70
C LEU A 68 20.60 -1.57 0.64
N ARG A 69 21.82 -2.05 0.37
CA ARG A 69 23.00 -1.18 0.20
C ARG A 69 22.83 -0.26 -1.00
N ALA A 70 22.32 -0.76 -2.12
CA ALA A 70 22.06 0.02 -3.32
C ALA A 70 21.02 1.12 -3.06
N LEU A 71 19.89 0.78 -2.43
CA LEU A 71 18.87 1.75 -2.02
C LEU A 71 19.48 2.84 -1.14
N ARG A 72 20.17 2.46 -0.06
CA ARG A 72 20.80 3.43 0.86
C ARG A 72 21.79 4.35 0.14
N GLN A 73 22.48 3.86 -0.88
CA GLN A 73 23.38 4.68 -1.67
C GLN A 73 22.60 5.64 -2.58
N ALA A 74 21.51 5.21 -3.21
CA ALA A 74 20.65 6.06 -4.02
C ALA A 74 20.04 7.22 -3.20
N TYR A 75 19.64 6.96 -1.95
CA TYR A 75 19.08 7.97 -1.04
C TYR A 75 20.11 8.99 -0.51
N LYS A 76 21.41 8.79 -0.73
CA LYS A 76 22.43 9.81 -0.40
C LYS A 76 22.57 10.88 -1.47
N ASN A 77 22.01 10.66 -2.66
CA ASN A 77 22.10 11.62 -3.75
C ASN A 77 21.07 12.75 -3.59
N PRO A 78 21.37 13.99 -4.01
CA PRO A 78 20.42 15.11 -3.96
C PRO A 78 19.11 14.83 -4.71
N THR A 79 19.19 14.05 -5.78
CA THR A 79 18.04 13.53 -6.53
C THR A 79 17.99 12.03 -6.35
N VAL A 80 16.93 11.52 -5.72
CA VAL A 80 16.76 10.08 -5.51
C VAL A 80 16.32 9.43 -6.83
N SER A 81 17.22 8.61 -7.38
CA SER A 81 16.92 7.72 -8.50
C SER A 81 17.21 6.30 -8.07
N ALA A 82 16.16 5.53 -7.80
CA ALA A 82 16.22 4.12 -7.46
C ALA A 82 15.26 3.35 -8.38
N ALA A 83 15.67 2.16 -8.80
CA ALA A 83 14.80 1.21 -9.48
C ALA A 83 13.99 0.45 -8.44
N TYR A 84 12.67 0.45 -8.55
CA TYR A 84 11.77 -0.15 -7.56
C TYR A 84 11.25 -1.50 -8.03
N GLU A 85 12.14 -2.39 -8.44
CA GLU A 85 11.79 -3.71 -8.98
C GLU A 85 12.45 -4.84 -8.18
N GLY A 86 11.84 -6.03 -8.21
CA GLY A 86 12.39 -7.25 -7.60
C GLY A 86 12.84 -7.07 -6.15
N ASP A 87 14.08 -7.46 -5.87
CA ASP A 87 14.69 -7.41 -4.53
C ASP A 87 14.72 -6.00 -3.91
N ASN A 88 14.71 -4.93 -4.72
CA ASN A 88 14.68 -3.57 -4.18
C ASN A 88 13.35 -3.28 -3.48
N THR A 89 12.23 -3.79 -3.99
CA THR A 89 10.92 -3.58 -3.34
C THR A 89 10.82 -4.29 -1.99
N GLU A 90 11.39 -5.49 -1.88
CA GLU A 90 11.43 -6.27 -0.63
C GLU A 90 12.41 -5.68 0.38
N ALA A 91 13.59 -5.26 -0.07
CA ALA A 91 14.54 -4.55 0.79
C ALA A 91 13.92 -3.23 1.30
N TYR A 92 13.16 -2.54 0.46
CA TYR A 92 12.45 -1.31 0.84
C TYR A 92 11.38 -1.58 1.89
N LEU A 93 10.55 -2.61 1.68
CA LEU A 93 9.52 -3.06 2.62
C LEU A 93 10.12 -3.26 4.02
N LEU A 94 11.22 -4.00 4.13
CA LEU A 94 11.82 -4.29 5.43
C LEU A 94 12.49 -3.06 6.08
N ALA A 95 13.14 -2.21 5.29
CA ALA A 95 13.95 -1.13 5.82
C ALA A 95 13.16 0.14 6.15
N TYR A 96 12.11 0.44 5.39
CA TYR A 96 11.48 1.77 5.43
C TYR A 96 10.00 1.76 5.82
N VAL A 97 9.22 0.75 5.40
CA VAL A 97 7.76 0.70 5.66
C VAL A 97 7.41 0.80 7.15
N PRO A 98 8.08 0.09 8.08
CA PRO A 98 7.83 0.24 9.52
C PRO A 98 7.93 1.69 10.01
N HIS A 99 8.92 2.42 9.49
CA HIS A 99 9.16 3.80 9.89
C HIS A 99 8.15 4.74 9.25
N TYR A 100 7.79 4.54 7.97
CA TYR A 100 6.80 5.35 7.29
C TYR A 100 5.39 5.19 7.85
N ILE A 101 4.99 3.97 8.27
CA ILE A 101 3.73 3.77 9.00
C ILE A 101 3.70 4.62 10.27
N ASN A 102 4.78 4.59 11.06
CA ASN A 102 4.86 5.36 12.29
C ASN A 102 4.89 6.88 12.05
N GLN A 103 5.59 7.34 11.00
CA GLN A 103 5.61 8.76 10.63
C GLN A 103 4.24 9.24 10.18
N ALA A 104 3.56 8.48 9.33
CA ALA A 104 2.21 8.79 8.86
C ALA A 104 1.20 8.80 10.01
N LEU A 105 1.28 7.85 10.95
CA LEU A 105 0.44 7.84 12.16
C LEU A 105 0.63 9.08 13.02
N ARG A 106 1.87 9.54 13.20
CA ARG A 106 2.16 10.79 13.92
C ARG A 106 1.56 12.00 13.20
N ALA A 107 1.70 12.06 11.88
CA ALA A 107 1.11 13.13 11.08
C ALA A 107 -0.42 13.14 11.19
N LEU A 108 -1.09 11.99 11.09
CA LEU A 108 -2.54 11.86 11.24
C LEU A 108 -3.02 12.21 12.66
N HIS A 109 -2.21 11.91 13.69
CA HIS A 109 -2.52 12.30 15.06
C HIS A 109 -2.45 13.81 15.26
N VAL A 110 -1.43 14.47 14.71
CA VAL A 110 -1.28 15.94 14.78
C VAL A 110 -2.32 16.66 13.93
N ALA A 111 -2.62 16.11 12.75
CA ALA A 111 -3.54 16.73 11.82
C ALA A 111 -4.99 16.72 12.31
N GLU A 112 -5.32 15.87 13.29
CA GLU A 112 -6.67 15.51 13.76
C GLU A 112 -7.69 15.58 12.61
N PRO A 113 -8.01 14.47 11.91
CA PRO A 113 -8.90 14.54 10.75
C PRO A 113 -10.12 15.36 11.12
N VAL A 114 -10.36 16.43 10.34
CA VAL A 114 -11.51 17.32 10.50
C VAL A 114 -12.71 16.40 10.69
N ASP A 115 -13.33 16.44 11.87
CA ASP A 115 -14.35 15.46 12.28
C ASP A 115 -15.47 15.28 11.24
N ASP A 116 -15.65 16.26 10.35
CA ASP A 116 -16.55 16.23 9.21
C ASP A 116 -16.27 15.10 8.21
N ALA A 117 -15.01 14.75 7.93
CA ALA A 117 -14.70 13.63 7.03
C ALA A 117 -15.10 12.27 7.65
N LEU A 118 -15.10 12.18 8.98
CA LEU A 118 -15.55 10.98 9.71
C LEU A 118 -17.09 10.87 9.77
N ARG A 119 -17.83 11.89 9.30
CA ARG A 119 -19.31 11.87 9.21
C ARG A 119 -19.83 11.38 7.86
N LEU A 120 -18.97 11.23 6.86
CA LEU A 120 -19.34 10.72 5.54
C LEU A 120 -19.67 9.22 5.61
N GLU A 121 -20.43 8.70 4.66
CA GLU A 121 -20.63 7.25 4.53
C GLU A 121 -19.36 6.56 4.01
N THR A 122 -18.71 7.19 3.03
CA THR A 122 -17.44 6.75 2.43
C THR A 122 -16.34 7.76 2.72
N TYR A 123 -15.21 7.30 3.26
CA TYR A 123 -14.00 8.09 3.45
C TYR A 123 -13.05 7.85 2.27
N ARG A 124 -12.77 8.92 1.51
CA ARG A 124 -11.89 8.88 0.34
C ARG A 124 -10.51 9.44 0.69
N ALA A 125 -9.45 8.70 0.36
CA ALA A 125 -8.08 9.13 0.60
C ALA A 125 -7.23 8.97 -0.67
N GLY A 126 -6.47 10.02 -1.00
CA GLY A 126 -5.44 9.98 -2.03
C GLY A 126 -4.03 9.98 -1.41
N PHE A 127 -3.17 9.10 -1.89
CA PHE A 127 -1.78 8.94 -1.45
C PHE A 127 -0.84 9.27 -2.62
N PHE A 128 -0.07 10.35 -2.50
CA PHE A 128 0.87 10.79 -3.54
C PHE A 128 2.29 10.30 -3.26
N CYS A 129 3.04 9.98 -4.32
CA CYS A 129 4.36 9.35 -4.21
C CYS A 129 4.30 8.11 -3.32
N SER A 130 3.21 7.35 -3.46
CA SER A 130 2.76 6.41 -2.46
C SER A 130 3.65 5.18 -2.26
N GLY A 131 4.53 4.87 -3.21
CA GLY A 131 5.34 3.67 -3.14
C GLY A 131 4.50 2.41 -2.85
N PRO A 132 4.87 1.58 -1.86
CA PRO A 132 4.07 0.44 -1.45
C PRO A 132 2.81 0.78 -0.62
N GLY A 133 2.61 2.04 -0.20
CA GLY A 133 1.41 2.51 0.49
C GLY A 133 1.36 2.40 2.03
N PRO A 134 2.47 2.65 2.78
CA PRO A 134 2.45 2.58 4.26
C PRO A 134 1.49 3.59 4.92
N GLU A 135 1.19 4.71 4.27
CA GLU A 135 0.27 5.74 4.75
C GLU A 135 -1.17 5.21 4.84
N ALA A 136 -1.56 4.31 3.95
CA ALA A 136 -2.88 3.69 3.98
C ALA A 136 -3.02 2.76 5.20
N VAL A 137 -1.97 2.00 5.53
CA VAL A 137 -1.91 1.18 6.74
C VAL A 137 -2.02 2.06 7.98
N ALA A 138 -1.29 3.18 8.02
CA ALA A 138 -1.38 4.16 9.09
C ALA A 138 -2.78 4.78 9.22
N LEU A 139 -3.45 5.08 8.09
CA LEU A 139 -4.81 5.59 8.09
C LEU A 139 -5.81 4.57 8.66
N VAL A 140 -5.73 3.31 8.24
CA VAL A 140 -6.58 2.24 8.80
C VAL A 140 -6.37 2.11 10.31
N GLU A 141 -5.12 2.07 10.78
CA GLU A 141 -4.82 2.03 12.21
C GLU A 141 -5.38 3.24 12.97
N HIS A 142 -5.30 4.44 12.39
CA HIS A 142 -5.86 5.64 12.98
C HIS A 142 -7.40 5.55 13.09
N LEU A 143 -8.07 5.10 12.04
CA LEU A 143 -9.53 4.97 11.99
C LEU A 143 -10.06 3.86 12.90
N LEU A 144 -9.33 2.75 13.02
CA LEU A 144 -9.65 1.65 13.94
C LEU A 144 -9.67 2.12 15.40
N ARG A 145 -8.68 2.94 15.79
CA ARG A 145 -8.64 3.54 17.15
C ARG A 145 -9.81 4.47 17.44
N ARG A 146 -10.34 5.12 16.40
CA ARG A 146 -11.56 5.96 16.48
C ARG A 146 -12.87 5.15 16.37
N ARG A 147 -12.79 3.83 16.21
CA ARG A 147 -13.95 2.93 16.00
C ARG A 147 -14.81 3.34 14.79
N SER A 148 -14.20 3.94 13.76
CA SER A 148 -14.90 4.25 12.52
C SER A 148 -15.36 2.96 11.82
N ARG A 149 -16.44 3.05 11.06
CA ARG A 149 -17.07 1.95 10.30
C ARG A 149 -17.42 2.37 8.87
N GLN A 150 -16.80 3.45 8.39
CA GLN A 150 -17.05 3.97 7.06
C GLN A 150 -16.50 3.01 5.99
N GLU A 151 -17.12 3.04 4.82
CA GLU A 151 -16.49 2.48 3.62
C GLU A 151 -15.24 3.29 3.28
N LEU A 152 -14.20 2.63 2.78
CA LEU A 152 -12.95 3.29 2.45
C LEU A 152 -12.71 3.20 0.95
N GLU A 153 -12.24 4.29 0.35
CA GLU A 153 -11.80 4.35 -1.03
C GLU A 153 -10.41 4.98 -1.09
N PHE A 154 -9.43 4.22 -1.55
CA PHE A 154 -8.02 4.58 -1.56
C PHE A 154 -7.51 4.75 -3.00
N HIS A 155 -6.91 5.90 -3.28
CA HIS A 155 -6.25 6.20 -4.54
C HIS A 155 -4.74 6.30 -4.32
N PHE A 156 -3.97 5.43 -4.96
CA PHE A 156 -2.51 5.43 -4.92
C PHE A 156 -1.99 6.08 -6.19
N LEU A 157 -1.27 7.19 -6.06
CA LEU A 157 -0.71 7.96 -7.16
C LEU A 157 0.82 7.89 -7.08
N ASP A 158 1.43 7.19 -8.03
CA ASP A 158 2.89 7.03 -8.06
C ASP A 158 3.40 6.87 -9.50
N ARG A 159 4.59 7.39 -9.80
CA ARG A 159 5.22 7.24 -11.13
C ARG A 159 5.59 5.78 -11.44
N ALA A 160 5.91 5.01 -10.40
CA ALA A 160 6.34 3.62 -10.46
C ALA A 160 5.21 2.70 -9.94
N SER A 161 3.95 3.01 -10.26
CA SER A 161 2.81 2.32 -9.67
C SER A 161 2.82 0.81 -9.93
N ASP A 162 3.17 0.40 -11.16
CA ASP A 162 3.24 -1.00 -11.56
C ASP A 162 4.37 -1.76 -10.85
N ASP A 163 5.53 -1.11 -10.72
CA ASP A 163 6.71 -1.64 -10.02
C ASP A 163 6.40 -2.00 -8.55
N TRP A 164 5.55 -1.20 -7.90
CA TRP A 164 5.12 -1.43 -6.51
C TRP A 164 3.98 -2.43 -6.34
N SER A 165 3.27 -2.79 -7.42
CA SER A 165 1.99 -3.50 -7.37
C SER A 165 1.98 -4.72 -6.46
N ARG A 166 2.95 -5.64 -6.63
CA ARG A 166 3.07 -6.87 -5.84
C ARG A 166 3.20 -6.62 -4.34
N ILE A 167 4.12 -5.74 -3.94
CA ILE A 167 4.35 -5.45 -2.51
C ILE A 167 3.19 -4.65 -1.94
N ARG A 168 2.64 -3.70 -2.72
CA ARG A 168 1.47 -2.91 -2.33
C ARG A 168 0.27 -3.80 -2.07
N GLU A 169 -0.05 -4.73 -2.97
CA GLU A 169 -1.19 -5.64 -2.83
C GLU A 169 -1.12 -6.42 -1.52
N GLU A 170 0.03 -7.04 -1.22
CA GLU A 170 0.19 -7.80 0.01
C GLU A 170 0.24 -6.92 1.26
N LEU A 171 0.87 -5.74 1.18
CA LEU A 171 0.89 -4.77 2.28
C LEU A 171 -0.54 -4.32 2.63
N LEU A 172 -1.36 -3.99 1.64
CA LEU A 172 -2.74 -3.54 1.84
C LEU A 172 -3.66 -4.69 2.24
N THR A 173 -3.40 -5.91 1.79
CA THR A 173 -4.13 -7.10 2.24
C THR A 173 -3.95 -7.29 3.75
N VAL A 174 -2.70 -7.33 4.22
CA VAL A 174 -2.38 -7.59 5.64
C VAL A 174 -2.69 -6.36 6.51
N GLY A 175 -2.27 -5.18 6.07
CA GLY A 175 -2.33 -3.93 6.84
C GLY A 175 -3.66 -3.20 6.79
N CYS A 176 -4.52 -3.48 5.80
CA CYS A 176 -5.79 -2.78 5.61
C CYS A 176 -6.97 -3.75 5.56
N GLN A 177 -7.07 -4.57 4.50
CA GLN A 177 -8.28 -5.34 4.19
C GLN A 177 -8.62 -6.39 5.24
N ARG A 178 -7.63 -7.11 5.79
CA ARG A 178 -7.85 -8.08 6.87
C ARG A 178 -8.24 -7.45 8.21
N ARG A 179 -7.97 -6.15 8.37
CA ARG A 179 -8.15 -5.41 9.63
C ARG A 179 -9.40 -4.53 9.61
N TRP A 180 -9.94 -4.24 8.43
CA TRP A 180 -11.11 -3.39 8.24
C TRP A 180 -12.36 -4.23 7.94
N SER A 181 -13.47 -3.93 8.62
CA SER A 181 -14.70 -4.75 8.56
C SER A 181 -15.70 -4.32 7.48
N PRO A 182 -15.66 -3.08 6.93
CA PRO A 182 -16.18 -2.76 5.60
C PRO A 182 -15.19 -3.12 4.48
N ALA A 183 -15.67 -3.20 3.23
CA ALA A 183 -14.78 -3.30 2.07
C ALA A 183 -13.96 -2.02 1.91
N ILE A 184 -12.75 -2.17 1.34
CA ILE A 184 -11.89 -1.06 0.93
C ILE A 184 -11.79 -1.12 -0.59
N ASP A 185 -12.26 -0.09 -1.27
CA ASP A 185 -12.00 0.10 -2.70
C ASP A 185 -10.58 0.66 -2.88
N ILE A 186 -9.79 0.04 -3.75
CA ILE A 186 -8.37 0.37 -3.93
C ILE A 186 -8.10 0.57 -5.41
N GLN A 187 -7.64 1.77 -5.75
CA GLN A 187 -7.33 2.17 -7.11
C GLN A 187 -5.89 2.66 -7.17
N ALA A 188 -5.09 2.07 -8.06
CA ALA A 188 -3.71 2.46 -8.30
C ALA A 188 -3.59 3.18 -9.65
N HIS A 189 -2.88 4.30 -9.66
CA HIS A 189 -2.74 5.19 -10.79
C HIS A 189 -1.27 5.47 -11.05
N THR A 190 -0.83 5.26 -12.29
CA THR A 190 0.47 5.77 -12.74
C THR A 190 0.34 7.27 -12.91
N PHE A 191 1.05 8.03 -12.07
CA PHE A 191 0.94 9.48 -11.99
C PHE A 191 2.31 10.12 -11.74
N ASP A 192 2.70 11.05 -12.60
CA ASP A 192 3.92 11.82 -12.45
C ASP A 192 3.59 13.28 -12.13
N LEU A 193 3.99 13.73 -10.94
CA LEU A 193 3.83 15.13 -10.50
C LEU A 193 4.58 16.13 -11.39
N LEU A 194 5.59 15.67 -12.14
CA LEU A 194 6.36 16.50 -13.06
C LEU A 194 5.73 16.56 -14.45
N ASP A 195 4.77 15.68 -14.76
CA ASP A 195 4.08 15.72 -16.04
C ASP A 195 3.11 16.91 -16.08
N ARG A 196 3.45 17.90 -16.91
CA ARG A 196 2.67 19.12 -17.09
C ARG A 196 1.38 18.90 -17.88
N ALA A 197 1.11 17.69 -18.38
CA ALA A 197 -0.07 17.39 -19.18
C ALA A 197 -1.40 17.35 -18.38
N GLY A 198 -1.35 17.33 -17.04
CA GLY A 198 -2.54 17.18 -16.18
C GLY A 198 -3.24 18.47 -15.70
N PHE A 199 -2.77 19.67 -16.09
CA PHE A 199 -3.41 20.95 -15.75
C PHE A 199 -3.88 21.71 -17.00
N ARG A 200 -4.73 21.08 -17.81
CA ARG A 200 -5.48 21.75 -18.88
C ARG A 200 -6.98 21.49 -18.74
#